data_AF-A0A1J3F7A3-F1
#
_entry.id   AF-A0A1J3F7A3-F1
#
_cell.length_a   1.000
_cell.length_b   1.000
_cell.length_c   1.000
_cell.angle_alpha   90.00
_cell.angle_beta   90.00
_cell.angle_gamma   90.00
#
_symmetry.space_group_name_H-M   'P 1'
#
loop_
_entity.id
_entity.type
_entity.pdbx_description
1 polymer ?
#
loop_
_entity_poly.entity_id
_entity_poly.type
_entity_poly.pdbx_seq_one_letter_code
_entity_poly.pdbx_strand_id
1 'polypeptide(L)'
;FCVECDKRYHKECVESPVEISYPSHLKHSLKLYLSEDRSNQYCILCREKADIMVYHCSLCDVYMHVVCAQKTIPIFIDQPIRHDHTLTLFPRQASLTCNICGLVNKLHLTYVCRSICDFVAHSDCIFIPHTIRISRHHHRISFVSSLPLGDWSCGVCRREVDCGYGAYTCDVCLGYAVHTRCALRYDIWDGKELEGIPEEDEEDIDPFEKIADGVILHFSHGHHL
;
A
#
# COMPACT_ATOMS: atom_id res chain seq x y z
N PHE A 1 19.17 -7.44 -28.52
CA PHE A 1 19.66 -6.30 -29.30
C PHE A 1 19.14 -6.47 -30.72
N CYS A 2 18.45 -5.47 -31.27
CA CYS A 2 17.97 -5.48 -32.66
C CYS A 2 19.02 -4.76 -33.52
N VAL A 3 19.58 -5.46 -34.52
CA VAL A 3 20.60 -4.88 -35.43
C VAL A 3 19.98 -3.87 -36.37
N GLU A 4 18.75 -4.10 -36.85
CA GLU A 4 18.04 -3.19 -37.77
C GLU A 4 17.59 -1.89 -37.10
N CYS A 5 17.27 -1.97 -35.81
CA CYS A 5 16.70 -0.89 -35.03
C CYS A 5 17.74 -0.12 -34.19
N ASP A 6 18.98 -0.64 -34.11
CA ASP A 6 20.05 -0.24 -33.17
C ASP A 6 19.56 -0.01 -31.72
N LYS A 7 18.69 -0.91 -31.24
CA LYS A 7 18.07 -0.79 -29.91
C LYS A 7 18.27 -2.04 -29.06
N ARG A 8 18.46 -1.81 -27.76
CA ARG A 8 18.47 -2.85 -26.73
C ARG A 8 17.06 -3.01 -26.18
N TYR A 9 16.60 -4.25 -26.16
CA TYR A 9 15.34 -4.66 -25.55
C TYR A 9 15.65 -5.70 -24.48
N HIS A 10 14.85 -5.73 -23.40
CA HIS A 10 14.88 -6.83 -22.46
C HIS A 10 14.54 -8.14 -23.19
N LYS A 11 15.17 -9.24 -22.83
CA LYS A 11 14.92 -10.54 -23.48
C LYS A 11 13.47 -10.96 -23.26
N GLU A 12 13.01 -10.78 -22.03
CA GLU A 12 11.66 -11.00 -21.54
C GLU A 12 10.62 -10.23 -22.36
N CYS A 13 10.96 -9.01 -22.78
CA CYS A 13 10.12 -8.17 -23.62
C CYS A 13 9.95 -8.76 -25.03
N VAL A 14 11.02 -9.24 -25.65
CA VAL A 14 11.01 -9.79 -27.02
C VAL A 14 10.35 -11.16 -27.09
N GLU A 15 10.57 -12.00 -26.08
CA GLU A 15 10.04 -13.38 -26.02
C GLU A 15 8.61 -13.45 -25.48
N SER A 16 8.04 -12.33 -25.06
CA SER A 16 6.70 -12.29 -24.49
C SER A 16 5.62 -12.57 -25.53
N PRO A 17 4.59 -13.37 -25.20
CA PRO A 17 3.50 -13.67 -26.11
C PRO A 17 2.71 -12.42 -26.49
N VAL A 18 2.20 -12.36 -27.72
CA VAL A 18 1.43 -11.22 -28.24
C VAL A 18 0.13 -10.98 -27.45
N GLU A 19 -0.42 -12.03 -26.85
CA GLU A 19 -1.69 -11.99 -26.14
C GLU A 19 -1.63 -12.92 -24.92
N ILE A 20 -2.13 -12.45 -23.78
CA ILE A 20 -2.17 -13.22 -22.52
C ILE A 20 -3.55 -13.14 -21.87
N SER A 21 -3.89 -14.17 -21.11
CA SER A 21 -4.90 -14.09 -20.06
C SER A 21 -4.22 -13.91 -18.71
N TYR A 22 -4.86 -13.17 -17.80
CA TYR A 22 -4.28 -12.91 -16.48
C TYR A 22 -5.31 -13.10 -15.35
N PRO A 23 -4.95 -13.66 -14.18
CA PRO A 23 -5.95 -14.08 -13.18
C PRO A 23 -6.80 -12.94 -12.61
N SER A 24 -6.27 -11.71 -12.54
CA SER A 24 -7.05 -10.54 -12.13
C SER A 24 -7.88 -9.90 -13.24
N HIS A 25 -7.79 -10.42 -14.46
CA HIS A 25 -8.44 -9.89 -15.65
C HIS A 25 -8.92 -11.01 -16.59
N LEU A 26 -9.60 -12.03 -16.07
CA LEU A 26 -9.92 -13.25 -16.85
C LEU A 26 -10.94 -13.05 -17.98
N LYS A 27 -11.74 -11.98 -17.94
CA LYS A 27 -12.82 -11.79 -18.93
C LYS A 27 -12.29 -11.36 -20.30
N HIS A 28 -11.17 -10.64 -20.34
CA HIS A 28 -10.58 -10.17 -21.58
C HIS A 28 -9.09 -10.51 -21.58
N SER A 29 -8.56 -10.76 -22.76
CA SER A 29 -7.13 -10.88 -22.94
C SER A 29 -6.45 -9.50 -22.91
N LEU A 30 -5.20 -9.48 -22.46
CA LEU A 30 -4.33 -8.33 -22.63
C LEU A 30 -3.43 -8.58 -23.84
N LYS A 31 -3.31 -7.58 -24.71
CA LYS A 31 -2.50 -7.65 -25.92
C LYS A 31 -1.26 -6.80 -25.76
N LEU A 32 -0.15 -7.28 -26.28
CA LEU A 32 1.10 -6.53 -26.30
C LEU A 32 0.88 -5.27 -27.14
N TYR A 33 1.16 -4.13 -26.53
CA TYR A 33 0.95 -2.82 -27.08
C TYR A 33 2.22 -2.00 -26.92
N LEU A 34 2.64 -1.38 -28.02
CA LEU A 34 3.73 -0.42 -28.03
C LEU A 34 3.11 0.98 -27.98
N SER A 35 3.22 1.64 -26.84
CA SER A 35 2.71 2.98 -26.65
C SER A 35 3.61 3.98 -27.38
N GLU A 36 3.01 4.75 -28.28
CA GLU A 36 3.70 5.85 -28.98
C GLU A 36 3.82 7.09 -28.09
N ASP A 37 2.96 7.20 -27.06
CA ASP A 37 2.95 8.27 -26.06
C ASP A 37 3.45 7.74 -24.70
N ARG A 38 4.19 8.57 -23.96
CA ARG A 38 4.52 8.39 -22.54
C ARG A 38 3.37 8.88 -21.67
N SER A 39 2.15 8.49 -22.02
CA SER A 39 0.94 8.90 -21.34
C SER A 39 0.93 8.45 -19.87
N ASN A 40 0.12 9.10 -19.03
CA ASN A 40 0.09 8.89 -17.58
C ASN A 40 -0.68 7.62 -17.17
N GLN A 41 -0.44 6.49 -17.86
CA GLN A 41 -0.98 5.20 -17.45
C GLN A 41 -0.07 4.53 -16.44
N TYR A 42 -0.67 3.70 -15.60
CA TYR A 42 0.00 2.99 -14.53
C TYR A 42 -0.29 1.51 -14.67
N CYS A 43 0.73 0.70 -14.37
CA CYS A 43 0.58 -0.75 -14.34
C CYS A 43 -0.34 -1.16 -13.21
N ILE A 44 -1.34 -1.99 -13.51
CA ILE A 44 -2.32 -2.49 -12.53
C ILE A 44 -1.71 -3.32 -11.39
N LEU A 45 -0.49 -3.82 -11.54
CA LEU A 45 0.17 -4.66 -10.53
C LEU A 45 1.16 -3.89 -9.64
N CYS A 46 2.12 -3.17 -10.24
CA CYS A 46 3.14 -2.46 -9.47
C CYS A 46 2.77 -1.01 -9.17
N ARG A 47 1.81 -0.43 -9.92
CA ARG A 47 1.38 0.98 -9.83
C ARG A 47 2.44 1.98 -10.29
N GLU A 48 3.53 1.51 -10.88
CA GLU A 48 4.51 2.35 -11.56
C GLU A 48 4.01 2.75 -12.94
N LYS A 49 4.54 3.86 -13.45
CA LYS A 49 4.19 4.37 -14.78
C LYS A 49 4.43 3.30 -15.84
N ALA A 50 3.49 3.18 -16.77
CA ALA A 50 3.59 2.26 -17.89
C ALA A 50 4.84 2.55 -18.73
N ASP A 51 5.52 1.47 -19.14
CA ASP A 51 6.64 1.56 -20.08
C ASP A 51 6.13 1.76 -21.52
N ILE A 52 7.07 1.92 -22.45
CA ILE A 52 6.75 1.96 -23.89
C ILE A 52 6.07 0.66 -24.31
N MET A 53 6.48 -0.49 -23.75
CA MET A 53 5.91 -1.77 -24.10
C MET A 53 5.19 -2.40 -22.91
N VAL A 54 3.88 -2.57 -23.07
CA VAL A 54 2.97 -3.03 -22.03
C VAL A 54 1.93 -3.97 -22.61
N TYR A 55 1.34 -4.77 -21.75
CA TYR A 55 0.09 -5.44 -22.04
C TYR A 55 -1.08 -4.49 -21.79
N HIS A 56 -1.96 -4.34 -22.78
CA HIS A 56 -3.10 -3.44 -22.74
C HIS A 56 -4.40 -4.18 -23.07
N CYS A 57 -5.46 -3.90 -22.31
CA CYS A 57 -6.82 -4.31 -22.64
C CYS A 57 -7.63 -3.07 -23.03
N SER A 58 -7.95 -2.92 -24.32
CA SER A 58 -8.69 -1.76 -24.83
C SER A 58 -10.13 -1.67 -24.35
N LEU A 59 -10.75 -2.78 -23.94
CA LEU A 59 -12.13 -2.79 -23.45
C LEU A 59 -12.24 -2.27 -22.02
N CYS A 60 -11.19 -2.45 -21.22
CA CYS A 60 -11.17 -2.05 -19.82
C CYS A 60 -10.19 -0.92 -19.52
N ASP A 61 -9.42 -0.48 -20.53
CA ASP A 61 -8.38 0.53 -20.41
C ASP A 61 -7.37 0.21 -19.28
N VAL A 62 -6.91 -1.05 -19.28
CA VAL A 62 -5.97 -1.58 -18.26
C VAL A 62 -4.61 -1.81 -18.89
N TYR A 63 -3.56 -1.42 -18.15
CA TYR A 63 -2.16 -1.52 -18.56
C TYR A 63 -1.39 -2.38 -17.57
N MET A 64 -0.46 -3.19 -18.06
CA MET A 64 0.39 -4.06 -17.25
C MET A 64 1.77 -4.16 -17.86
N HIS A 65 2.83 -3.94 -17.08
CA HIS A 65 4.18 -4.19 -17.59
C HIS A 65 4.36 -5.63 -18.00
N VAL A 66 5.14 -5.86 -19.05
CA VAL A 66 5.50 -7.20 -19.51
C VAL A 66 6.14 -8.03 -18.40
N VAL A 67 7.07 -7.43 -17.64
CA VAL A 67 7.71 -8.07 -16.49
C VAL A 67 6.74 -8.33 -15.33
N CYS A 68 5.69 -7.52 -15.19
CA CYS A 68 4.66 -7.75 -14.16
C CYS A 68 3.73 -8.89 -14.55
N ALA A 69 3.43 -9.07 -15.84
CA ALA A 69 2.63 -10.19 -16.34
C ALA A 69 3.30 -11.55 -16.12
N GLN A 70 4.63 -11.58 -16.00
CA GLN A 70 5.39 -12.79 -15.69
C GLN A 70 5.35 -13.16 -14.20
N LYS A 71 4.93 -12.22 -13.33
CA LYS A 71 4.77 -12.50 -11.90
C LYS A 71 3.50 -13.31 -11.66
N THR A 72 3.64 -14.40 -10.93
CA THR A 72 2.51 -15.16 -10.42
C THR A 72 1.86 -14.42 -9.27
N ILE A 73 0.57 -14.12 -9.39
CA ILE A 73 -0.23 -13.64 -8.26
C ILE A 73 -0.91 -14.82 -7.55
N PRO A 74 -0.91 -14.85 -6.21
CA PRO A 74 -1.55 -15.92 -5.48
C PRO A 74 -3.07 -15.84 -5.71
N ILE A 75 -3.66 -16.91 -6.24
CA ILE A 75 -5.13 -16.99 -6.39
C ILE A 75 -5.77 -17.17 -5.01
N PHE A 76 -5.07 -17.89 -4.12
CA PHE A 76 -5.48 -18.14 -2.74
C PHE A 76 -4.38 -17.61 -1.80
N ILE A 77 -4.81 -16.95 -0.74
CA ILE A 77 -3.95 -16.59 0.40
C ILE A 77 -4.48 -17.36 1.59
N ASP A 78 -3.72 -18.34 2.04
CA ASP A 78 -4.06 -19.12 3.23
C ASP A 78 -3.53 -18.43 4.48
N GLN A 79 -4.31 -18.48 5.57
CA GLN A 79 -3.98 -17.87 6.87
C GLN A 79 -3.43 -16.42 6.79
N PRO A 80 -4.18 -15.47 6.21
CA PRO A 80 -3.74 -14.09 6.17
C PRO A 80 -3.64 -13.48 7.58
N ILE A 81 -2.65 -12.61 7.78
CA ILE A 81 -2.31 -12.05 9.10
C ILE A 81 -3.49 -11.32 9.76
N ARG A 82 -4.39 -10.74 8.96
CA ARG A 82 -5.53 -9.93 9.44
C ARG A 82 -6.89 -10.60 9.26
N HIS A 83 -6.92 -11.89 8.92
CA HIS A 83 -8.16 -12.62 8.72
C HIS A 83 -7.98 -14.14 8.82
N ASP A 84 -8.89 -14.84 9.51
CA ASP A 84 -8.68 -16.26 9.84
C ASP A 84 -8.92 -17.22 8.68
N HIS A 85 -9.69 -16.82 7.66
CA HIS A 85 -10.06 -17.68 6.56
C HIS A 85 -9.21 -17.45 5.32
N THR A 86 -9.09 -18.49 4.48
CA THR A 86 -8.47 -18.38 3.16
C THR A 86 -9.17 -17.31 2.32
N LEU A 87 -8.38 -16.38 1.78
CA LEU A 87 -8.86 -15.36 0.86
C LEU A 87 -8.64 -15.80 -0.58
N THR A 88 -9.61 -15.52 -1.44
CA THR A 88 -9.53 -15.79 -2.88
C THR A 88 -9.48 -14.50 -3.66
N LEU A 89 -8.64 -14.44 -4.69
CA LEU A 89 -8.59 -13.32 -5.62
C LEU A 89 -9.96 -13.12 -6.26
N PHE A 90 -10.46 -11.90 -6.19
CA PHE A 90 -11.66 -11.49 -6.90
C PHE A 90 -11.27 -11.04 -8.32
N PRO A 91 -11.64 -11.78 -9.38
CA PRO A 91 -11.10 -11.61 -10.72
C PRO A 91 -11.72 -10.42 -11.49
N ARG A 92 -12.35 -9.49 -10.78
CA ARG A 92 -12.98 -8.29 -11.34
C ARG A 92 -12.58 -7.10 -10.50
N GLN A 93 -12.45 -5.94 -11.12
CA GLN A 93 -12.26 -4.69 -10.40
C GLN A 93 -13.57 -4.34 -9.70
N ALA A 94 -13.64 -4.66 -8.41
CA ALA A 94 -14.84 -4.50 -7.61
C ALA A 94 -14.80 -3.16 -6.89
N SER A 95 -15.93 -2.44 -6.88
CA SER A 95 -16.10 -1.27 -6.00
C SER A 95 -16.42 -1.71 -4.57
N LEU A 96 -15.67 -2.69 -4.05
CA LEU A 96 -15.85 -3.18 -2.68
C LEU A 96 -14.93 -2.38 -1.75
N THR A 97 -15.47 -1.95 -0.62
CA THR A 97 -14.71 -1.27 0.42
C THR A 97 -13.80 -2.27 1.10
N CYS A 98 -12.53 -1.93 1.25
CA CYS A 98 -11.58 -2.78 1.96
C CYS A 98 -11.78 -2.69 3.48
N ASN A 99 -11.96 -3.83 4.14
CA ASN A 99 -12.13 -3.91 5.60
C ASN A 99 -10.96 -3.34 6.40
N ILE A 100 -9.76 -3.35 5.81
CA ILE A 100 -8.52 -2.92 6.48
C ILE A 100 -8.28 -1.41 6.37
N CYS A 101 -8.65 -0.79 5.24
CA CYS A 101 -8.37 0.63 5.01
C CYS A 101 -9.60 1.52 4.86
N GLY A 102 -10.80 0.96 4.79
CA GLY A 102 -12.05 1.70 4.63
C GLY A 102 -12.21 2.39 3.27
N LEU A 103 -11.34 2.10 2.29
CA LEU A 103 -11.37 2.73 0.97
C LEU A 103 -11.78 1.74 -0.13
N VAL A 104 -12.43 2.29 -1.15
CA VAL A 104 -12.58 1.63 -2.46
C VAL A 104 -11.40 2.03 -3.33
N ASN A 105 -10.62 1.06 -3.79
CA ASN A 105 -9.51 1.32 -4.69
C ASN A 105 -9.55 0.34 -5.86
N LYS A 106 -9.91 0.86 -7.02
CA LYS A 106 -9.97 0.06 -8.24
C LYS A 106 -8.57 -0.43 -8.62
N LEU A 107 -7.52 0.35 -8.41
CA LEU A 107 -6.17 0.03 -8.86
C LEU A 107 -5.51 -1.11 -8.09
N HIS A 108 -6.11 -1.59 -6.99
CA HIS A 108 -5.55 -2.70 -6.22
C HIS A 108 -6.33 -3.98 -6.50
N LEU A 109 -5.60 -5.10 -6.55
CA LEU A 109 -6.22 -6.41 -6.58
C LEU A 109 -7.03 -6.61 -5.31
N THR A 110 -8.23 -7.15 -5.44
CA THR A 110 -9.13 -7.39 -4.31
C THR A 110 -9.15 -8.87 -3.99
N TYR A 111 -8.98 -9.19 -2.72
CA TYR A 111 -9.16 -10.52 -2.17
C TYR A 111 -10.41 -10.55 -1.31
N VAL A 112 -11.15 -11.64 -1.39
CA VAL A 112 -12.40 -11.82 -0.68
C VAL A 112 -12.39 -13.15 0.07
N CYS A 113 -12.92 -13.17 1.28
CA CYS A 113 -13.34 -14.41 1.91
C CYS A 113 -14.66 -14.80 1.22
N ARG A 114 -14.68 -15.91 0.49
CA ARG A 114 -15.92 -16.38 -0.17
C ARG A 114 -16.69 -17.40 0.64
N SER A 115 -16.01 -18.08 1.53
CA SER A 115 -16.51 -19.33 2.09
C SER A 115 -17.31 -19.11 3.38
N ILE A 116 -16.97 -18.09 4.18
CA ILE A 116 -17.41 -18.01 5.59
C ILE A 116 -17.87 -16.61 6.02
N CYS A 117 -17.32 -15.52 5.47
CA CYS A 117 -17.70 -14.15 5.85
C CYS A 117 -17.61 -13.18 4.66
N ASP A 118 -17.96 -11.91 4.88
CA ASP A 118 -17.97 -10.85 3.88
C ASP A 118 -16.65 -10.03 3.81
N PHE A 119 -15.56 -10.58 4.36
CA PHE A 119 -14.28 -9.88 4.41
C PHE A 119 -13.69 -9.60 3.02
N VAL A 120 -13.26 -8.36 2.81
CA VAL A 120 -12.65 -7.82 1.59
C VAL A 120 -11.37 -7.08 1.94
N ALA A 121 -10.27 -7.38 1.25
CA ALA A 121 -9.03 -6.63 1.38
C ALA A 121 -8.36 -6.33 0.05
N HIS A 122 -7.73 -5.16 -0.06
CA HIS A 122 -6.75 -4.94 -1.14
C HIS A 122 -5.53 -5.82 -0.91
N SER A 123 -4.87 -6.23 -1.98
CA SER A 123 -3.71 -7.13 -1.94
C SER A 123 -2.57 -6.60 -1.08
N ASP A 124 -2.38 -5.30 -1.01
CA ASP A 124 -1.37 -4.64 -0.18
C ASP A 124 -1.86 -4.32 1.24
N CYS A 125 -3.17 -4.36 1.48
CA CYS A 125 -3.75 -4.22 2.81
C CYS A 125 -3.57 -5.49 3.66
N ILE A 126 -3.50 -6.66 3.04
CA ILE A 126 -3.42 -7.96 3.75
C ILE A 126 -2.13 -8.07 4.59
N PHE A 127 -1.07 -7.38 4.16
CA PHE A 127 0.28 -7.48 4.73
C PHE A 127 0.71 -6.20 5.45
N ILE A 128 -0.23 -5.36 5.88
CA ILE A 128 0.11 -4.16 6.65
C ILE A 128 0.74 -4.54 7.99
N PRO A 129 1.66 -3.72 8.51
CA PRO A 129 2.28 -3.99 9.80
C PRO A 129 1.26 -3.87 10.95
N HIS A 130 1.49 -4.58 12.06
CA HIS A 130 0.65 -4.49 13.24
C HIS A 130 1.02 -3.27 14.08
N THR A 131 2.29 -3.15 14.47
CA THR A 131 2.73 -2.07 15.36
C THR A 131 3.81 -1.25 14.68
N ILE A 132 3.62 0.07 14.64
CA ILE A 132 4.54 0.99 13.95
C ILE A 132 4.78 2.25 14.76
N ARG A 133 5.80 3.01 14.35
CA ARG A 133 6.02 4.39 14.77
C ARG A 133 5.76 5.35 13.63
N ILE A 134 5.17 6.50 13.93
CA ILE A 134 4.91 7.56 12.96
C ILE A 134 5.49 8.89 13.43
N SER A 135 5.93 9.75 12.52
CA SER A 135 6.47 11.08 12.87
C SER A 135 5.44 12.04 13.48
N ARG A 136 4.14 11.72 13.39
CA ARG A 136 3.04 12.56 13.89
C ARG A 136 2.56 12.17 15.29
N HIS A 137 3.18 11.18 15.94
CA HIS A 137 2.82 10.72 17.27
C HIS A 137 4.02 10.06 17.97
N HIS A 138 4.23 10.35 19.25
CA HIS A 138 5.42 9.89 19.98
C HIS A 138 5.38 8.39 20.28
N HIS A 139 4.24 7.89 20.75
CA HIS A 139 4.07 6.47 21.07
C HIS A 139 3.91 5.64 19.80
N ARG A 140 4.24 4.35 19.92
CA ARG A 140 3.81 3.36 18.93
C ARG A 140 2.29 3.32 18.80
N ILE A 141 1.86 2.98 17.60
CA ILE A 141 0.46 2.75 17.28
C ILE A 141 0.29 1.34 16.73
N SER A 142 -0.81 0.70 17.09
CA SER A 142 -1.14 -0.68 16.73
C SER A 142 -2.39 -0.74 15.87
N PHE A 143 -2.42 -1.66 14.92
CA PHE A 143 -3.55 -1.88 14.04
C PHE A 143 -4.70 -2.55 14.80
N VAL A 144 -5.92 -2.06 14.56
CA VAL A 144 -7.18 -2.67 15.01
C VAL A 144 -8.10 -2.84 13.82
N SER A 145 -8.88 -3.92 13.78
CA SER A 145 -9.79 -4.24 12.68
C SER A 145 -11.05 -3.36 12.66
N SER A 146 -11.42 -2.80 13.80
CA SER A 146 -12.51 -1.84 13.98
C SER A 146 -12.28 -1.01 15.23
N LEU A 147 -12.97 0.12 15.32
CA LEU A 147 -12.99 0.98 16.50
C LEU A 147 -14.31 0.82 17.26
N PRO A 148 -14.33 1.12 18.56
CA PRO A 148 -15.58 1.28 19.30
C PRO A 148 -16.50 2.32 18.65
N LEU A 149 -17.80 2.14 18.77
CA LEU A 149 -18.78 3.10 18.23
C LEU A 149 -18.55 4.49 18.84
N GLY A 150 -18.35 5.49 18.00
CA GLY A 150 -18.12 6.86 18.41
C GLY A 150 -17.56 7.72 17.29
N ASP A 151 -17.36 9.00 17.58
CA ASP A 151 -16.80 9.96 16.64
C ASP A 151 -15.28 9.97 16.76
N TRP A 152 -14.61 9.49 15.71
CA TRP A 152 -13.15 9.41 15.67
C TRP A 152 -12.59 10.38 14.64
N SER A 153 -11.53 11.10 14.99
CA SER A 153 -10.80 11.96 14.06
C SER A 153 -9.37 11.48 13.88
N CYS A 154 -8.94 11.37 12.63
CA CYS A 154 -7.62 10.91 12.28
C CYS A 154 -6.55 11.89 12.78
N GLY A 155 -5.62 11.42 13.61
CA GLY A 155 -4.50 12.20 14.15
C GLY A 155 -3.57 12.82 13.10
N VAL A 156 -3.60 12.30 11.86
CA VAL A 156 -2.78 12.76 10.74
C VAL A 156 -3.53 13.74 9.84
N CYS A 157 -4.68 13.34 9.30
CA CYS A 157 -5.41 14.13 8.29
C CYS A 157 -6.61 14.91 8.84
N ARG A 158 -6.94 14.75 10.13
CA ARG A 158 -8.04 15.42 10.86
C ARG A 158 -9.45 15.17 10.33
N ARG A 159 -9.59 14.23 9.38
CA ARG A 159 -10.88 13.76 8.88
C ARG A 159 -11.40 12.60 9.73
N GLU A 160 -12.72 12.41 9.67
CA GLU A 160 -13.42 11.33 10.36
C GLU A 160 -12.85 9.95 10.01
N VAL A 161 -12.71 9.09 11.01
CA VAL A 161 -12.35 7.67 10.86
C VAL A 161 -13.61 6.84 11.04
N ASP A 162 -13.97 6.08 10.00
CA ASP A 162 -15.10 5.16 10.06
C ASP A 162 -14.74 3.99 11.00
N CYS A 163 -15.51 3.84 12.08
CA CYS A 163 -15.27 2.84 13.12
C CYS A 163 -15.53 1.40 12.65
N GLY A 164 -16.24 1.20 11.53
CA GLY A 164 -16.50 -0.11 10.94
C GLY A 164 -15.32 -0.73 10.19
N TYR A 165 -14.23 0.02 10.02
CA TYR A 165 -13.04 -0.39 9.28
C TYR A 165 -11.76 -0.28 10.10
N GLY A 166 -10.70 -0.87 9.57
CA GLY A 166 -9.40 -0.88 10.23
C GLY A 166 -8.79 0.52 10.40
N ALA A 167 -8.10 0.69 11.53
CA ALA A 167 -7.39 1.91 11.91
C ALA A 167 -6.15 1.55 12.73
N TYR A 168 -5.26 2.53 12.95
CA TYR A 168 -4.22 2.44 13.97
C TYR A 168 -4.62 3.25 15.20
N THR A 169 -4.39 2.70 16.38
CA THR A 169 -4.67 3.35 17.67
C THR A 169 -3.43 3.40 18.54
N CYS A 170 -3.40 4.35 19.48
CA CYS A 170 -2.40 4.36 20.55
C CYS A 170 -3.02 3.80 21.84
N ASP A 171 -2.33 2.87 22.47
CA ASP A 171 -2.78 2.28 23.75
C ASP A 171 -2.50 3.22 24.95
N VAL A 172 -1.55 4.16 24.79
CA VAL A 172 -1.20 5.16 25.82
C VAL A 172 -2.08 6.41 25.72
N CYS A 173 -2.30 6.91 24.51
CA CYS A 173 -3.10 8.12 24.27
C CYS A 173 -4.54 7.77 23.93
N LEU A 174 -5.41 7.79 24.95
CA LEU A 174 -6.84 7.51 24.80
C LEU A 174 -7.49 8.37 23.70
N GLY A 175 -8.23 7.72 22.82
CA GLY A 175 -8.95 8.40 21.73
C GLY A 175 -8.08 8.74 20.51
N TYR A 176 -6.79 8.39 20.51
CA TYR A 176 -5.94 8.59 19.34
C TYR A 176 -6.17 7.49 18.29
N ALA A 177 -6.64 7.89 17.12
CA ALA A 177 -6.83 7.00 15.98
C ALA A 177 -6.27 7.62 14.69
N VAL A 178 -5.81 6.77 13.77
CA VAL A 178 -5.27 7.18 12.47
C VAL A 178 -5.80 6.21 11.41
N HIS A 179 -6.28 6.74 10.28
CA HIS A 179 -6.61 5.88 9.14
C HIS A 179 -5.41 5.01 8.75
N THR A 180 -5.64 3.74 8.44
CA THR A 180 -4.59 2.81 7.97
C THR A 180 -3.72 3.42 6.87
N ARG A 181 -4.32 4.08 5.88
CA ARG A 181 -3.58 4.70 4.76
C ARG A 181 -2.83 5.97 5.16
N CYS A 182 -3.27 6.69 6.20
CA CYS A 182 -2.53 7.83 6.71
C CYS A 182 -1.30 7.38 7.52
N ALA A 183 -1.45 6.31 8.30
CA ALA A 183 -0.38 5.77 9.12
C ALA A 183 0.77 5.20 8.27
N LEU A 184 0.45 4.57 7.13
CA LEU A 184 1.41 3.92 6.25
C LEU A 184 1.96 4.80 5.13
N ARG A 185 1.81 6.12 5.23
CA ARG A 185 2.42 7.04 4.25
C ARG A 185 3.94 7.04 4.41
N TYR A 186 4.65 7.00 3.29
CA TYR A 186 6.12 6.98 3.26
C TYR A 186 6.77 8.22 3.89
N ASP A 187 6.07 9.36 3.94
CA ASP A 187 6.57 10.60 4.58
C ASP A 187 6.31 10.64 6.10
N ILE A 188 5.67 9.61 6.65
CA ILE A 188 5.22 9.56 8.04
C ILE A 188 5.74 8.31 8.76
N TRP A 189 5.81 7.17 8.07
CA TRP A 189 6.28 5.88 8.59
C TRP A 189 7.59 5.46 7.93
N ASP A 190 8.50 4.89 8.71
CA ASP A 190 9.85 4.48 8.30
C ASP A 190 9.94 3.08 7.68
N GLY A 191 8.80 2.39 7.54
CA GLY A 191 8.74 1.05 6.94
C GLY A 191 9.03 -0.10 7.92
N LYS A 192 9.20 0.16 9.22
CA LYS A 192 9.51 -0.87 10.21
C LYS A 192 8.27 -1.41 10.93
N GLU A 193 8.18 -2.73 11.03
CA GLU A 193 7.29 -3.47 11.92
C GLU A 193 7.94 -3.57 13.31
N LEU A 194 7.16 -3.31 14.36
CA LEU A 194 7.62 -3.25 15.75
C LEU A 194 6.83 -4.19 16.67
N GLU A 195 5.93 -5.02 16.14
CA GLU A 195 5.22 -6.05 16.90
C GLU A 195 6.20 -6.99 17.61
N GLY A 196 6.02 -7.17 18.92
CA GLY A 196 6.88 -8.02 19.75
C GLY A 196 8.26 -7.42 20.09
N ILE A 197 8.61 -6.24 19.56
CA ILE A 197 9.82 -5.51 19.96
C ILE A 197 9.49 -4.67 21.19
N PRO A 198 10.24 -4.73 22.29
CA PRO A 198 10.06 -3.81 23.41
C PRO A 198 10.17 -2.34 22.95
N GLU A 199 9.39 -1.46 23.56
CA GLU A 199 9.62 -0.02 23.44
C GLU A 199 10.78 0.30 24.39
N GLU A 200 11.92 0.67 23.82
CA GLU A 200 13.02 1.23 24.62
C GLU A 200 12.56 2.62 25.04
N ASP A 201 12.76 2.96 26.32
CA ASP A 201 12.62 4.32 26.78
C ASP A 201 13.62 5.16 25.97
N GLU A 202 13.16 5.90 24.96
CA GLU A 202 13.97 6.94 24.36
C GLU A 202 14.29 7.89 25.52
N GLU A 203 15.56 7.96 25.94
CA GLU A 203 15.98 9.03 26.83
C GLU A 203 15.48 10.32 26.19
N ASP A 204 14.62 11.07 26.89
CA ASP A 204 14.16 12.41 26.52
C ASP A 204 15.39 13.32 26.47
N ILE A 205 16.21 13.16 25.43
CA ILE A 205 17.30 14.08 25.14
C ILE A 205 16.58 15.29 24.55
N ASP A 206 16.40 16.30 25.40
CA ASP A 206 15.87 17.58 24.98
C ASP A 206 16.56 18.00 23.66
N PRO A 207 15.80 18.39 22.61
CA PRO A 207 16.37 18.76 21.31
C PRO A 207 17.26 20.00 21.38
N PHE A 208 17.36 20.61 22.57
CA PHE A 208 18.17 21.78 22.84
C PHE A 208 18.79 21.71 24.25
N GLU A 209 19.97 22.32 24.39
CA GLU A 209 20.58 22.53 25.70
C GLU A 209 20.25 23.94 26.22
N LYS A 210 19.76 24.08 27.45
CA LYS A 210 19.49 25.40 28.04
C LYS A 210 20.78 26.00 28.60
N ILE A 211 21.39 26.93 27.86
CA ILE A 211 22.68 27.55 28.24
C ILE A 211 22.51 28.77 29.15
N ALA A 212 21.34 29.42 29.15
CA ALA A 212 20.99 30.52 30.05
C ALA A 212 19.47 30.67 30.16
N ASP A 213 19.01 31.55 31.04
CA ASP A 213 17.58 31.77 31.24
C ASP A 213 16.92 32.37 29.98
N GLY A 214 16.02 31.62 29.36
CA GLY A 214 15.41 31.96 28.08
C GLY A 214 16.30 31.73 26.83
N VAL A 215 17.50 31.17 26.98
CA VAL A 215 18.42 30.90 25.85
C VAL A 215 18.63 29.40 25.70
N ILE A 216 18.22 28.88 24.55
CA ILE A 216 18.39 27.47 24.17
C ILE A 216 19.43 27.34 23.05
N LEU A 217 20.25 26.30 23.12
CA LEU A 217 21.16 25.87 22.06
C LEU A 217 20.44 24.81 21.22
N HIS A 218 19.81 25.22 20.14
CA HIS A 218 19.13 24.31 19.22
C HIS A 218 20.15 23.72 18.23
N PHE A 219 20.36 22.40 18.26
CA PHE A 219 21.21 21.70 17.30
C PHE A 219 20.50 21.64 15.95
N SER A 220 20.61 22.73 15.17
CA SER A 220 20.22 22.70 13.77
C SER A 220 21.25 21.87 13.01
N HIS A 221 20.80 20.79 12.36
CA HIS A 221 21.63 19.99 11.47
C HIS A 221 22.42 20.90 10.53
N GLY A 222 23.74 20.70 10.49
CA GLY A 222 24.64 21.44 9.62
C GLY A 222 24.38 21.11 8.15
N HIS A 223 23.47 21.84 7.51
CA HIS A 223 23.41 21.89 6.07
C HIS A 223 24.56 22.76 5.58
N HIS A 224 25.62 22.12 5.07
CA HIS A 224 26.53 22.77 4.15
C HIS A 224 25.79 22.95 2.81
N LEU A 225 25.33 24.18 2.56
CA LEU A 225 25.07 24.67 1.20
C LEU A 225 26.39 25.05 0.54
#